data_AF-A0A1Q7YEC9-F1
#
_entry.id   AF-A0A1Q7YEC9-F1
#
_cell.length_a   1.000
_cell.length_b   1.000
_cell.length_c   1.000
_cell.angle_alpha   90.00
_cell.angle_beta   90.00
_cell.angle_gamma   90.00
#
_symmetry.space_group_name_H-M   'P 1'
#
loop_
_entity.id
_entity.type
_entity.pdbx_description
1 polymer ?
#
loop_
_entity_poly.entity_id
_entity_poly.type
_entity_poly.pdbx_seq_one_letter_code
_entity_poly.pdbx_strand_id
1 'polypeptide(L)'
;MADLRRAQLKLIFPALTLICFFALTEFVQSTHAQGVDPRLTARAQQISGDSFPFQTRTTHGVRVLARTRPRMETLRAIDDGLTELFNVARRHGYNSHLNYSDYTVFIARADRLRDSQGNYSPDVAVPAGQYAGGYYDQGGFIYAAGMVLAFNPSAFVIAEHDRDFERVANVVRYEGEHLVLYYNDRALFQKTMDHSRGGGHPILQ
;
A
#
# COMPACT_ATOMS: atom_id res chain seq x y z
N MET A 1 48.63 -73.44 -13.58
CA MET A 1 49.89 -72.81 -14.04
C MET A 1 49.56 -71.34 -14.29
N ALA A 2 49.80 -70.47 -13.30
CA ALA A 2 50.87 -69.44 -13.29
C ALA A 2 50.82 -68.56 -14.57
N ASP A 3 50.70 -67.24 -14.53
CA ASP A 3 51.47 -66.32 -13.70
C ASP A 3 50.88 -64.89 -13.75
N LEU A 4 51.13 -64.13 -12.68
CA LEU A 4 50.93 -62.69 -12.59
C LEU A 4 52.03 -61.96 -13.38
N ARG A 5 51.75 -60.75 -13.91
CA ARG A 5 52.36 -59.46 -13.48
C ARG A 5 52.30 -58.36 -14.55
N ARG A 6 51.84 -57.19 -14.08
CA ARG A 6 52.34 -55.80 -14.29
C ARG A 6 52.39 -55.27 -15.73
N ALA A 7 51.49 -54.36 -16.07
CA ALA A 7 51.58 -52.90 -15.86
C ALA A 7 52.37 -52.20 -16.95
N GLN A 8 51.82 -51.13 -17.53
CA GLN A 8 52.49 -49.86 -17.83
C GLN A 8 51.46 -48.85 -18.36
N LEU A 9 51.48 -47.70 -17.70
CA LEU A 9 50.61 -46.54 -17.84
C LEU A 9 51.21 -45.60 -18.89
N LYS A 10 50.46 -45.20 -19.93
CA LYS A 10 50.76 -43.97 -20.69
C LYS A 10 49.47 -43.25 -21.08
N LEU A 11 49.28 -42.09 -20.48
CA LEU A 11 48.36 -41.03 -20.87
C LEU A 11 48.59 -40.61 -22.33
N ILE A 12 47.52 -40.15 -23.01
CA ILE A 12 47.43 -38.92 -23.80
C ILE A 12 45.93 -38.69 -24.15
N PHE A 13 45.32 -37.66 -23.56
CA PHE A 13 44.16 -36.90 -24.09
C PHE A 13 44.66 -35.95 -25.22
N PRO A 14 43.85 -35.37 -26.15
CA PRO A 14 42.46 -34.90 -25.95
C PRO A 14 41.50 -34.95 -27.18
N ALA A 15 40.21 -34.67 -26.96
CA ALA A 15 39.23 -33.98 -27.83
C ALA A 15 37.81 -34.31 -27.30
N LEU A 16 37.22 -33.55 -26.39
CA LEU A 16 36.46 -32.31 -26.62
C LEU A 16 35.23 -32.47 -27.55
N THR A 17 34.12 -33.02 -27.02
CA THR A 17 32.78 -32.60 -27.45
C THR A 17 31.84 -32.51 -26.26
N LEU A 18 31.43 -31.27 -26.04
CA LEU A 18 30.36 -30.73 -25.19
C LEU A 18 29.01 -31.42 -25.44
N ILE A 19 28.20 -31.63 -24.40
CA ILE A 19 26.79 -31.16 -24.28
C ILE A 19 26.29 -31.44 -22.86
N CYS A 20 26.12 -30.35 -22.11
CA CYS A 20 25.31 -30.22 -20.91
C CYS A 20 23.82 -30.43 -21.24
N PHE A 21 23.02 -30.96 -20.31
CA PHE A 21 22.04 -30.17 -19.56
C PHE A 21 21.25 -31.09 -18.62
N PHE A 22 21.44 -30.87 -17.32
CA PHE A 22 20.55 -31.35 -16.27
C PHE A 22 19.18 -30.67 -16.44
N ALA A 23 18.12 -31.43 -16.68
CA ALA A 23 16.75 -30.95 -16.49
C ALA A 23 16.30 -31.28 -15.07
N LEU A 24 16.77 -30.50 -14.09
CA LEU A 24 16.08 -30.35 -12.82
C LEU A 24 14.86 -29.48 -13.10
N THR A 25 13.70 -30.10 -13.27
CA THR A 25 12.42 -29.38 -13.31
C THR A 25 12.15 -28.84 -11.92
N GLU A 26 12.60 -27.62 -11.65
CA GLU A 26 12.07 -26.83 -10.55
C GLU A 26 10.59 -26.60 -10.83
N PHE A 27 9.73 -27.26 -10.05
CA PHE A 27 8.36 -26.81 -9.85
C PHE A 27 8.44 -25.44 -9.17
N VAL A 28 8.56 -24.39 -9.97
CA VAL A 28 8.23 -23.03 -9.53
C VAL A 28 6.75 -23.08 -9.20
N GLN A 29 6.43 -23.23 -7.91
CA GLN A 29 5.14 -22.83 -7.40
C GLN A 29 5.00 -21.35 -7.75
N SER A 30 4.30 -21.05 -8.83
CA SER A 30 3.76 -19.72 -9.07
C SER A 30 2.86 -19.43 -7.88
N THR A 31 3.39 -18.76 -6.87
CA THR A 31 2.56 -17.98 -5.97
C THR A 31 1.82 -17.04 -6.90
N HIS A 32 0.51 -17.26 -7.08
CA HIS A 32 -0.34 -16.30 -7.76
C HIS A 32 -0.08 -14.97 -7.06
N ALA A 33 0.64 -14.06 -7.73
CA ALA A 33 0.66 -12.67 -7.34
C ALA A 33 -0.81 -12.25 -7.39
N GLN A 34 -1.47 -12.26 -6.22
CA GLN A 34 -2.86 -11.88 -6.12
C GLN A 34 -2.97 -10.47 -6.69
N GLY A 35 -3.53 -10.36 -7.89
CA GLY A 35 -3.89 -9.08 -8.48
C GLY A 35 -4.72 -8.29 -7.47
N VAL A 36 -4.64 -6.97 -7.55
CA VAL A 36 -5.56 -6.11 -6.80
C VAL A 36 -6.97 -6.40 -7.29
N ASP A 37 -7.94 -6.52 -6.39
CA ASP A 37 -9.34 -6.70 -6.78
C ASP A 37 -9.74 -5.60 -7.78
N PRO A 38 -10.13 -5.94 -9.02
CA PRO A 38 -10.52 -4.96 -10.03
C PRO A 38 -11.63 -4.02 -9.55
N ARG A 39 -12.51 -4.46 -8.65
CA ARG A 39 -13.56 -3.63 -8.06
C ARG A 39 -12.99 -2.55 -7.17
N LEU A 40 -11.94 -2.87 -6.39
CA LEU A 40 -11.26 -1.90 -5.54
C LEU A 40 -10.54 -0.86 -6.38
N THR A 41 -9.84 -1.27 -7.44
CA THR A 41 -9.23 -0.33 -8.38
C THR A 41 -10.28 0.56 -9.05
N ALA A 42 -11.38 0.00 -9.55
CA ALA A 42 -12.47 0.77 -10.14
C ALA A 42 -13.08 1.78 -9.14
N ARG A 43 -13.19 1.41 -7.86
CA ARG A 43 -13.66 2.32 -6.81
C ARG A 43 -12.70 3.48 -6.58
N ALA A 44 -11.39 3.21 -6.53
CA ALA A 44 -10.38 4.26 -6.41
C ALA A 44 -10.43 5.22 -7.61
N GLN A 45 -10.59 4.69 -8.83
CA GLN A 45 -10.72 5.48 -10.06
C GLN A 45 -12.00 6.32 -10.05
N GLN A 46 -13.12 5.75 -9.60
CA GLN A 46 -14.39 6.48 -9.48
C GLN A 46 -14.31 7.66 -8.50
N ILE A 47 -13.60 7.48 -7.38
CA ILE A 47 -13.47 8.52 -6.35
C ILE A 47 -12.51 9.62 -6.78
N SER A 48 -11.35 9.26 -7.30
CA SER A 48 -10.28 10.21 -7.62
C SER A 48 -10.34 10.80 -9.03
N GLY A 49 -11.02 10.13 -9.96
CA GLY A 49 -10.96 10.45 -11.39
C GLY A 49 -9.63 10.06 -12.05
N ASP A 50 -8.69 9.43 -11.34
CA ASP A 50 -7.39 9.02 -11.87
C ASP A 50 -7.39 7.58 -12.41
N SER A 51 -6.30 7.22 -13.10
CA SER A 51 -5.93 5.83 -13.37
C SER A 51 -4.64 5.48 -12.60
N PHE A 52 -4.46 4.20 -12.27
CA PHE A 52 -3.34 3.73 -11.44
C PHE A 52 -2.49 2.68 -12.20
N PRO A 53 -1.69 3.10 -13.20
CA PRO A 53 -0.93 2.18 -14.04
C PRO A 53 0.30 1.59 -13.32
N PHE A 54 0.74 2.17 -12.21
CA PHE A 54 1.88 1.67 -11.45
C PHE A 54 1.41 0.87 -10.24
N GLN A 55 1.95 -0.34 -10.10
CA GLN A 55 1.76 -1.18 -8.92
C GLN A 55 3.13 -1.55 -8.35
N THR A 56 3.29 -1.37 -7.04
CA THR A 56 4.50 -1.76 -6.30
C THR A 56 4.13 -2.22 -4.89
N ARG A 57 5.15 -2.53 -4.09
CA ARG A 57 5.04 -2.72 -2.64
C ARG A 57 6.04 -1.85 -1.92
N THR A 58 5.71 -1.50 -0.69
CA THR A 58 6.68 -0.95 0.27
C THR A 58 7.61 -2.05 0.79
N THR A 59 8.62 -1.68 1.56
CA THR A 59 9.58 -2.65 2.15
C THR A 59 8.87 -3.58 3.13
N HIS A 60 7.91 -3.07 3.91
CA HIS A 60 7.16 -3.91 4.85
C HIS A 60 6.00 -4.68 4.20
N GLY A 61 5.75 -4.49 2.90
CA GLY A 61 4.84 -5.33 2.12
C GLY A 61 3.47 -4.71 1.83
N VAL A 62 3.24 -3.45 2.19
CA VAL A 62 2.03 -2.69 1.83
C VAL A 62 1.90 -2.64 0.32
N ARG A 63 0.72 -2.92 -0.20
CA ARG A 63 0.46 -2.84 -1.63
C ARG A 63 0.21 -1.39 -2.02
N VAL A 64 0.88 -0.89 -3.05
CA VAL A 64 0.73 0.49 -3.51
C VAL A 64 0.35 0.52 -4.98
N LEU A 65 -0.73 1.24 -5.29
CA LEU A 65 -1.13 1.56 -6.65
C LEU A 65 -1.06 3.08 -6.84
N ALA A 66 -0.51 3.54 -7.96
CA ALA A 66 -0.24 4.97 -8.13
C ALA A 66 -0.41 5.42 -9.59
N ARG A 67 -0.76 6.70 -9.74
CA ARG A 67 -0.83 7.39 -11.04
C ARG A 67 0.56 7.53 -11.70
N THR A 68 1.55 7.85 -10.89
CA THR A 68 2.97 8.02 -11.25
C THR A 68 3.80 7.01 -10.46
N ARG A 69 5.02 6.69 -10.91
CA ARG A 69 5.91 5.80 -10.15
C ARG A 69 6.20 6.44 -8.78
N PRO A 70 5.83 5.81 -7.65
CA PRO A 70 6.11 6.36 -6.33
C PRO A 70 7.61 6.48 -6.08
N ARG A 71 8.02 7.56 -5.41
CA ARG A 71 9.39 7.71 -4.92
C ARG A 71 9.64 6.79 -3.74
N MET A 72 10.90 6.44 -3.49
CA MET A 72 11.27 5.61 -2.33
C MET A 72 10.89 6.27 -1.00
N GLU A 73 11.00 7.59 -0.93
CA GLU A 73 10.62 8.37 0.25
C GLU A 73 9.11 8.29 0.53
N THR A 74 8.27 8.29 -0.52
CA THR A 74 6.82 8.06 -0.38
C THR A 74 6.52 6.66 0.14
N LEU A 75 7.18 5.63 -0.41
CA LEU A 75 6.99 4.25 0.04
C LEU A 75 7.43 4.06 1.50
N ARG A 76 8.54 4.70 1.89
CA ARG A 76 9.02 4.70 3.26
C ARG A 76 8.05 5.42 4.21
N ALA A 77 7.52 6.57 3.81
CA ALA A 77 6.54 7.31 4.62
C ALA A 77 5.26 6.50 4.87
N ILE A 78 4.82 5.69 3.89
CA ILE A 78 3.71 4.74 4.09
C ILE A 78 4.06 3.69 5.15
N ASP A 79 5.25 3.09 5.07
CA ASP A 79 5.71 2.12 6.07
C ASP A 79 5.84 2.75 7.47
N ASP A 80 6.44 3.93 7.56
CA ASP A 80 6.65 4.65 8.82
C ASP A 80 5.31 5.03 9.47
N GLY A 81 4.35 5.53 8.69
CA GLY A 81 3.01 5.86 9.17
C GLY A 81 2.27 4.65 9.73
N LEU A 82 2.23 3.53 9.00
CA LEU A 82 1.59 2.31 9.52
C LEU A 82 2.34 1.72 10.71
N THR A 83 3.68 1.80 10.73
CA THR A 83 4.49 1.34 11.87
C THR A 83 4.09 2.08 13.13
N GLU A 84 4.01 3.40 13.08
CA GLU A 84 3.61 4.23 14.22
C GLU A 84 2.19 3.93 14.66
N LEU A 85 1.24 3.87 13.72
CA LEU A 85 -0.14 3.50 14.01
C LEU A 85 -0.24 2.13 14.68
N PHE A 86 0.44 1.11 14.17
CA PHE A 86 0.39 -0.23 14.77
C PHE A 86 0.97 -0.25 16.18
N ASN A 87 2.00 0.55 16.44
CA ASN A 87 2.56 0.69 17.78
C ASN A 87 1.58 1.38 18.74
N VAL A 88 0.88 2.43 18.28
CA VAL A 88 -0.20 3.07 19.02
C VAL A 88 -1.32 2.07 19.31
N ALA A 89 -1.84 1.41 18.27
CA ALA A 89 -2.93 0.45 18.37
C ALA A 89 -2.65 -0.64 19.41
N ARG A 90 -1.42 -1.21 19.42
CA ARG A 90 -1.01 -2.20 20.43
C ARG A 90 -1.03 -1.65 21.86
N ARG A 91 -0.67 -0.39 22.09
CA ARG A 91 -0.77 0.24 23.42
C ARG A 91 -2.22 0.36 23.90
N HIS A 92 -3.18 0.46 22.98
CA HIS A 92 -4.62 0.42 23.26
C HIS A 92 -5.19 -1.00 23.32
N GLY A 93 -4.37 -2.04 23.22
CA GLY A 93 -4.81 -3.43 23.23
C GLY A 93 -5.46 -3.90 21.92
N TYR A 94 -5.39 -3.10 20.86
CA TYR A 94 -5.87 -3.47 19.54
C TYR A 94 -4.81 -4.34 18.84
N ASN A 95 -5.24 -5.46 18.26
CA ASN A 95 -4.33 -6.48 17.69
C ASN A 95 -4.78 -6.99 16.32
N SER A 96 -6.00 -6.71 15.90
CA SER A 96 -6.53 -7.09 14.59
C SER A 96 -6.06 -6.14 13.49
N HIS A 97 -5.76 -6.67 12.30
CA HIS A 97 -5.36 -5.90 11.12
C HIS A 97 -4.13 -5.00 11.33
N LEU A 98 -3.15 -5.49 12.10
CA LEU A 98 -1.86 -4.81 12.34
C LEU A 98 -0.73 -5.45 11.52
N ASN A 99 -1.01 -5.80 10.26
CA ASN A 99 -0.07 -6.38 9.33
C ASN A 99 -0.07 -5.58 8.02
N TYR A 100 1.11 -5.13 7.59
CA TYR A 100 1.31 -4.33 6.38
C TYR A 100 0.74 -4.99 5.11
N SER A 101 0.82 -6.32 4.99
CA SER A 101 0.33 -7.02 3.80
C SER A 101 -1.18 -6.95 3.59
N ASP A 102 -1.92 -6.60 4.65
CA ASP A 102 -3.38 -6.46 4.62
C ASP A 102 -3.80 -5.12 4.00
N TYR A 103 -2.84 -4.19 3.87
CA TYR A 103 -3.09 -2.82 3.42
C TYR A 103 -2.84 -2.62 1.92
N THR A 104 -3.76 -1.88 1.29
CA THR A 104 -3.62 -1.36 -0.07
C THR A 104 -3.79 0.16 -0.08
N VAL A 105 -2.76 0.88 -0.53
CA VAL A 105 -2.74 2.35 -0.61
C VAL A 105 -2.78 2.78 -2.06
N PHE A 106 -3.76 3.61 -2.40
CA PHE A 106 -3.83 4.30 -3.68
C PHE A 106 -3.22 5.70 -3.56
N ILE A 107 -2.32 6.07 -4.47
CA ILE A 107 -1.73 7.41 -4.54
C ILE A 107 -2.33 8.12 -5.75
N ALA A 108 -3.29 9.00 -5.47
CA ALA A 108 -4.02 9.79 -6.46
C ALA A 108 -3.34 11.14 -6.69
N ARG A 109 -3.71 11.81 -7.78
CA ARG A 109 -3.28 13.18 -8.06
C ARG A 109 -3.74 14.08 -6.91
N ALA A 110 -2.80 14.80 -6.31
CA ALA A 110 -3.15 15.95 -5.50
C ALA A 110 -3.77 17.02 -6.40
N ASP A 111 -5.01 17.39 -6.12
CA ASP A 111 -5.55 18.64 -6.60
C ASP A 111 -4.78 19.77 -5.91
N ARG A 112 -4.45 20.81 -6.68
CA ARG A 112 -3.54 21.88 -6.28
C ARG A 112 -4.29 23.17 -5.97
N LEU A 113 -5.59 23.07 -5.81
CA LEU A 113 -6.42 24.19 -5.45
C LEU A 113 -6.13 24.57 -4.01
N ARG A 114 -5.94 25.87 -3.80
CA ARG A 114 -5.70 26.40 -2.46
C ARG A 114 -6.97 26.26 -1.65
N ASP A 115 -6.84 25.96 -0.37
CA ASP A 115 -7.98 25.97 0.54
C ASP A 115 -8.59 27.38 0.65
N SER A 116 -9.70 27.51 1.38
CA SER A 116 -10.37 28.81 1.63
C SER A 116 -9.50 29.83 2.37
N GLN A 117 -8.36 29.41 2.92
CA GLN A 117 -7.38 30.23 3.64
C GLN A 117 -6.15 30.55 2.76
N GLY A 118 -6.13 30.09 1.50
CA GLY A 118 -5.05 30.32 0.55
C GLY A 118 -3.85 29.38 0.71
N ASN A 119 -3.91 28.36 1.57
CA ASN A 119 -2.84 27.40 1.74
C ASN A 119 -2.86 26.35 0.64
N TYR A 120 -1.68 25.84 0.29
CA TYR A 120 -1.57 24.65 -0.55
C TYR A 120 -2.00 23.44 0.27
N SER A 121 -3.15 22.86 -0.04
CA SER A 121 -3.58 21.57 0.53
C SER A 121 -3.58 20.56 -0.60
N PRO A 122 -2.54 19.72 -0.74
CA PRO A 122 -2.48 18.65 -1.73
C PRO A 122 -3.50 17.58 -1.33
N ASP A 123 -4.74 17.80 -1.72
CA ASP A 123 -5.87 16.95 -1.37
C ASP A 123 -6.44 16.31 -2.63
N VAL A 124 -7.13 15.19 -2.48
CA VAL A 124 -7.90 14.60 -3.57
C VAL A 124 -9.27 15.27 -3.60
N ALA A 125 -9.68 15.79 -4.75
CA ALA A 125 -11.06 16.18 -4.97
C ALA A 125 -11.93 14.91 -5.04
N VAL A 126 -12.79 14.70 -4.05
CA VAL A 126 -13.70 13.56 -3.98
C VAL A 126 -15.15 14.03 -4.02
N PRO A 127 -16.09 13.28 -4.62
CA PRO A 127 -17.49 13.68 -4.68
C PRO A 127 -18.05 14.03 -3.28
N ALA A 128 -18.76 15.16 -3.17
CA ALA A 128 -19.14 15.70 -1.85
C ALA A 128 -20.01 14.75 -1.03
N GLY A 129 -20.84 13.95 -1.69
CA GLY A 129 -21.64 12.91 -1.04
C GLY A 129 -22.49 13.47 0.10
N GLN A 130 -22.24 13.01 1.33
CA GLN A 130 -22.95 13.47 2.53
C GLN A 130 -22.70 14.94 2.88
N TYR A 131 -21.66 15.56 2.31
CA TYR A 131 -21.33 16.96 2.49
C TYR A 131 -22.01 17.89 1.48
N ALA A 132 -22.72 17.34 0.49
CA ALA A 132 -23.37 18.14 -0.56
C ALA A 132 -24.31 19.21 0.03
N GLY A 133 -24.13 20.47 -0.40
CA GLY A 133 -24.83 21.65 0.11
C GLY A 133 -24.36 22.16 1.49
N GLY A 134 -23.37 21.50 2.11
CA GLY A 134 -22.79 21.90 3.39
C GLY A 134 -21.56 22.80 3.27
N TYR A 135 -20.98 23.17 4.41
CA TYR A 135 -19.78 24.03 4.49
C TYR A 135 -18.56 23.46 3.74
N TYR A 136 -18.44 22.13 3.69
CA TYR A 136 -17.33 21.46 3.03
C TYR A 136 -17.51 21.33 1.51
N ASP A 137 -18.73 21.53 0.99
CA ASP A 137 -19.03 21.39 -0.44
C ASP A 137 -18.42 22.53 -1.26
N GLN A 138 -17.51 22.18 -2.16
CA GLN A 138 -16.83 23.09 -3.08
C GLN A 138 -17.51 23.13 -4.47
N GLY A 139 -18.80 22.80 -4.55
CA GLY A 139 -19.56 22.78 -5.80
C GLY A 139 -19.68 21.38 -6.42
N GLY A 140 -19.93 20.38 -5.58
CA GLY A 140 -20.09 18.97 -5.93
C GLY A 140 -18.98 18.06 -5.42
N PHE A 141 -17.96 18.60 -4.77
CA PHE A 141 -16.80 17.85 -4.26
C PHE A 141 -16.27 18.42 -2.93
N ILE A 142 -15.48 17.63 -2.21
CA ILE A 142 -14.66 18.08 -1.07
C ILE A 142 -13.19 17.81 -1.36
N TYR A 143 -12.30 18.55 -0.68
CA TYR A 143 -10.88 18.21 -0.60
C TYR A 143 -10.63 17.28 0.58
N ALA A 144 -10.06 16.11 0.30
CA ALA A 144 -9.68 15.14 1.30
C ALA A 144 -8.21 14.74 1.14
N ALA A 145 -7.42 14.86 2.21
CA ALA A 145 -6.03 14.42 2.20
C ALA A 145 -5.91 12.89 1.98
N GLY A 146 -6.89 12.14 2.48
CA GLY A 146 -7.09 10.73 2.25
C GLY A 146 -8.55 10.31 2.42
N MET A 147 -8.86 9.06 2.04
CA MET A 147 -10.18 8.47 2.23
C MET A 147 -10.11 6.94 2.26
N VAL A 148 -10.72 6.31 3.27
CA VAL A 148 -10.97 4.86 3.28
C VAL A 148 -11.88 4.44 2.11
N LEU A 149 -11.42 3.45 1.33
CA LEU A 149 -12.11 2.90 0.17
C LEU A 149 -12.83 1.59 0.48
N ALA A 150 -12.19 0.72 1.27
CA ALA A 150 -12.72 -0.58 1.64
C ALA A 150 -12.11 -1.03 2.98
N PHE A 151 -12.87 -1.83 3.72
CA PHE A 151 -12.39 -2.44 4.96
C PHE A 151 -11.68 -3.78 4.69
N ASN A 152 -12.16 -4.55 3.71
CA ASN A 152 -11.58 -5.83 3.30
C ASN A 152 -11.34 -5.88 1.77
N PRO A 153 -10.08 -5.83 1.29
CA PRO A 153 -8.86 -5.59 2.08
C PRO A 153 -8.86 -4.17 2.68
N SER A 154 -8.00 -3.93 3.66
CA SER A 154 -7.83 -2.63 4.31
C SER A 154 -7.26 -1.63 3.32
N ALA A 155 -8.10 -0.78 2.74
CA ALA A 155 -7.73 0.02 1.59
C ALA A 155 -8.18 1.48 1.71
N PHE A 156 -7.28 2.38 1.33
CA PHE A 156 -7.54 3.81 1.31
C PHE A 156 -6.77 4.49 0.17
N VAL A 157 -7.22 5.69 -0.19
CA VAL A 157 -6.54 6.58 -1.13
C VAL A 157 -5.93 7.75 -0.36
N ILE A 158 -4.77 8.21 -0.81
CA ILE A 158 -4.11 9.44 -0.35
C ILE A 158 -3.75 10.31 -1.55
N ALA A 159 -3.59 11.61 -1.32
CA ALA A 159 -3.03 12.52 -2.31
C ALA A 159 -1.53 12.28 -2.52
N GLU A 160 -1.03 12.58 -3.72
CA GLU A 160 0.39 12.56 -4.06
C GLU A 160 1.13 13.75 -3.42
N HIS A 161 2.24 13.47 -2.72
CA HIS A 161 3.18 14.48 -2.24
C HIS A 161 4.58 14.20 -2.76
N ASP A 162 5.25 15.25 -3.28
CA ASP A 162 6.60 15.16 -3.83
C ASP A 162 7.69 15.66 -2.86
N ARG A 163 7.29 16.35 -1.78
CA ARG A 163 8.20 17.04 -0.85
C ARG A 163 7.84 16.85 0.62
N ASP A 164 6.55 16.74 0.94
CA ASP A 164 6.06 16.63 2.31
C ASP A 164 5.72 15.17 2.64
N PHE A 165 6.76 14.40 2.97
CA PHE A 165 6.62 12.98 3.31
C PHE A 165 6.11 12.77 4.74
N GLU A 166 6.25 13.77 5.62
CA GLU A 166 5.63 13.75 6.95
C GLU A 166 4.11 13.78 6.82
N ARG A 167 3.58 14.63 5.93
CA ARG A 167 2.15 14.65 5.62
C ARG A 167 1.66 13.32 5.06
N VAL A 168 2.44 12.66 4.19
CA VAL A 168 2.11 11.30 3.72
C VAL A 168 1.99 10.32 4.89
N ALA A 169 2.98 10.28 5.79
CA ALA A 169 2.96 9.40 6.95
C ALA A 169 1.76 9.69 7.87
N ASN A 170 1.45 10.96 8.10
CA ASN A 170 0.29 11.38 8.89
C ASN A 170 -1.03 10.95 8.27
N VAL A 171 -1.25 11.18 6.97
CA VAL A 171 -2.48 10.74 6.30
C VAL A 171 -2.61 9.22 6.33
N VAL A 172 -1.51 8.48 6.13
CA VAL A 172 -1.49 7.02 6.24
C VAL A 172 -1.89 6.56 7.64
N ARG A 173 -1.41 7.23 8.70
CA ARG A 173 -1.82 6.95 10.08
C ARG A 173 -3.32 7.21 10.27
N TYR A 174 -3.81 8.35 9.81
CA TYR A 174 -5.19 8.78 9.94
C TYR A 174 -6.17 7.82 9.26
N GLU A 175 -5.96 7.53 7.97
CA GLU A 175 -6.80 6.58 7.24
C GLU A 175 -6.65 5.14 7.77
N GLY A 176 -5.43 4.78 8.16
CA GLY A 176 -5.16 3.49 8.79
C GLY A 176 -5.88 3.31 10.12
N GLU A 177 -6.01 4.36 10.94
CA GLU A 177 -6.71 4.32 12.21
C GLU A 177 -8.19 3.99 12.03
N HIS A 178 -8.86 4.57 11.03
CA HIS A 178 -10.24 4.21 10.74
C HIS A 178 -10.41 2.70 10.48
N LEU A 179 -9.45 2.09 9.79
CA LEU A 179 -9.43 0.65 9.55
C LEU A 179 -9.15 -0.14 10.83
N VAL A 180 -8.16 0.28 11.64
CA VAL A 180 -7.88 -0.35 12.94
C VAL A 180 -9.10 -0.30 13.86
N LEU A 181 -9.73 0.86 13.99
CA LEU A 181 -10.93 1.04 14.82
C LEU A 181 -12.10 0.20 14.28
N TYR A 182 -12.31 0.14 12.96
CA TYR A 182 -13.36 -0.70 12.36
C TYR A 182 -13.29 -2.14 12.87
N TYR A 183 -12.07 -2.70 12.97
CA TYR A 183 -11.84 -4.09 13.33
C TYR A 183 -11.66 -4.36 14.83
N ASN A 184 -11.30 -3.36 15.62
CA ASN A 184 -10.98 -3.55 17.04
C ASN A 184 -11.98 -2.85 17.99
N ASP A 185 -12.59 -1.73 17.56
CA ASP A 185 -13.53 -0.95 18.36
C ASP A 185 -14.60 -0.29 17.46
N ARG A 186 -15.61 -1.10 17.11
CA ARG A 186 -16.67 -0.71 16.20
C ARG A 186 -17.48 0.49 16.70
N ALA A 187 -17.64 0.61 18.02
CA ALA A 187 -18.39 1.70 18.63
C ALA A 187 -17.61 3.02 18.54
N LEU A 188 -16.30 3.01 18.84
CA LEU A 188 -15.46 4.19 18.69
C LEU A 188 -15.34 4.59 17.21
N PHE A 189 -15.17 3.64 16.30
CA PHE A 189 -15.20 3.91 14.86
C PHE A 189 -16.46 4.66 14.43
N GLN A 190 -17.65 4.18 14.81
CA GLN A 190 -18.92 4.81 14.44
C GLN A 190 -19.05 6.24 15.00
N LYS A 191 -18.47 6.47 16.18
CA LYS A 191 -18.47 7.79 16.82
C LYS A 191 -17.52 8.77 16.13
N THR A 192 -16.41 8.30 15.56
CA THR A 192 -15.33 9.18 15.08
C THR A 192 -15.15 9.22 13.57
N MET A 193 -15.78 8.33 12.80
CA MET A 193 -15.60 8.25 11.34
C MET A 193 -16.10 9.49 10.56
N ASP A 194 -16.96 10.33 11.14
CA ASP A 194 -17.43 11.57 10.49
C ASP A 194 -16.79 12.80 11.14
N HIS A 195 -15.74 13.31 10.51
CA HIS A 195 -14.99 14.47 11.00
C HIS A 195 -15.83 15.76 10.99
N SER A 196 -16.90 15.85 10.20
CA SER A 196 -17.78 17.03 10.21
C SER A 196 -18.64 17.15 11.47
N ARG A 197 -18.81 16.06 12.22
CA ARG A 197 -19.60 16.01 13.45
C ARG A 197 -18.72 16.02 14.70
N GLY A 198 -17.47 16.45 14.57
CA GLY A 198 -16.48 16.44 15.67
C GLY A 198 -15.79 15.09 15.87
N GLY A 199 -15.91 14.17 14.91
CA GLY A 199 -15.08 12.98 14.83
C GLY A 199 -13.61 13.31 14.57
N GLY A 200 -12.75 12.32 14.63
CA GLY A 200 -11.31 12.50 14.45
C GLY A 200 -10.53 11.24 14.73
N HIS A 201 -9.30 11.43 15.22
CA HIS A 201 -8.29 10.40 15.36
C HIS A 201 -7.98 10.09 16.84
N PRO A 202 -8.90 9.44 17.58
CA PRO A 202 -8.89 9.37 19.03
C PRO A 202 -7.73 8.58 19.64
N ILE A 203 -7.15 7.59 18.94
CA ILE A 203 -6.01 6.84 19.48
C ILE A 203 -4.67 7.46 19.08
N LEU A 204 -4.66 8.40 18.14
CA LEU A 204 -3.46 9.13 17.72
C LEU A 204 -3.24 10.45 18.49
N GLN A 205 -4.13 10.79 19.43
CA GLN A 205 -4.05 11.96 20.32
C GLN A 205 -3.26 11.69 21.61
#